data_AF-A0A7X4XF78-F1
#
_entry.id   AF-A0A7X4XF78-F1
#
_cell.length_a   1.000
_cell.length_b   1.000
_cell.length_c   1.000
_cell.angle_alpha   90.00
_cell.angle_beta   90.00
_cell.angle_gamma   90.00
#
_symmetry.space_group_name_H-M   'P 1'
#
loop_
_entity.id
_entity.type
_entity.pdbx_description
1 polymer ?
#
loop_
_entity_poly.entity_id
_entity_poly.type
_entity_poly.pdbx_seq_one_letter_code
_entity_poly.pdbx_strand_id
1 'polypeptide(L)'
;MNNFILIISLIIAIVSLVALISFKAEKDTAKSKLESLPQDLQPTRHTTFAERNALKTKFNFEPKDTQVYEIIGEISKSVLKKNGFATEQFFTINGYLVDIPYTAQPYLQPEENIVEVIYENDEAWLISLNNVWYITEDATEQKNRELNHKKIHNAEIGQLKESNIKITGKREANASEHQQLKPTGLGMGSMIAVLLNMCLFLLLFDSRYPALATATSLFLLPLNYWLFIRMRRAHSKPVMVTKMNGKIYSLEESGDELLVYFQPPQLTMASSYAYYAPIKWKKELERKIDHFVNFEVYPEREKLVSIDKNLSLAADQPEARPQVTPHVSMLIAILIFAQIAFNMVEKPIFDASLQQIWHERKITANGASELLEQHPNIGEKVVLSGHRQCLKTEKNHWDGFDSVLCQRFYLLDHALPTLSVPDSVE
;
A
#
# COMPACT_ATOMS: atom_id res chain seq x y z
N MET A 1 -29.45 1.02 2.42
CA MET A 1 -28.39 1.58 1.54
C MET A 1 -27.41 2.50 2.26
N ASN A 2 -27.84 3.42 3.15
CA ASN A 2 -26.92 4.32 3.90
C ASN A 2 -25.88 3.60 4.78
N ASN A 3 -26.25 2.50 5.44
CA ASN A 3 -25.37 1.89 6.46
C ASN A 3 -24.12 1.21 5.88
N PHE A 4 -24.19 0.68 4.66
CA PHE A 4 -23.04 -0.02 4.05
C PHE A 4 -22.01 0.95 3.45
N ILE A 5 -22.48 2.04 2.81
CA ILE A 5 -21.62 3.15 2.39
C ILE A 5 -20.95 3.78 3.62
N LEU A 6 -21.67 3.90 4.74
CA LEU A 6 -21.10 4.36 6.00
C LEU A 6 -19.99 3.44 6.49
N ILE A 7 -20.15 2.11 6.44
CA ILE A 7 -19.12 1.16 6.89
C ILE A 7 -17.85 1.24 6.03
N ILE A 8 -17.96 1.28 4.70
CA ILE A 8 -16.78 1.37 3.82
C ILE A 8 -16.08 2.73 3.99
N SER A 9 -16.86 3.81 4.04
CA SER A 9 -16.33 5.16 4.29
C SER A 9 -15.62 5.23 5.64
N LEU A 10 -16.17 4.57 6.66
CA LEU A 10 -15.58 4.46 7.99
C LEU A 10 -14.25 3.69 7.96
N ILE A 11 -14.16 2.58 7.23
CA ILE A 11 -12.91 1.82 7.11
C ILE A 11 -11.82 2.64 6.41
N ILE A 12 -12.15 3.32 5.30
CA ILE A 12 -11.20 4.18 4.58
C ILE A 12 -10.75 5.35 5.48
N ALA A 13 -11.69 5.95 6.22
CA ALA A 13 -11.39 7.01 7.16
C ALA A 13 -10.48 6.51 8.30
N ILE A 14 -10.73 5.34 8.87
CA ILE A 14 -9.90 4.74 9.92
C ILE A 14 -8.48 4.46 9.41
N VAL A 15 -8.33 3.83 8.24
CA VAL A 15 -7.00 3.52 7.69
C VAL A 15 -6.22 4.81 7.38
N SER A 16 -6.89 5.80 6.79
CA SER A 16 -6.28 7.11 6.51
C SER A 16 -5.89 7.84 7.81
N LEU A 17 -6.73 7.75 8.84
CA LEU A 17 -6.47 8.33 10.16
C LEU A 17 -5.29 7.65 10.86
N VAL A 18 -5.21 6.31 10.82
CA VAL A 18 -4.08 5.56 11.40
C VAL A 18 -2.77 5.93 10.71
N ALA A 19 -2.75 6.00 9.37
CA ALA A 19 -1.54 6.42 8.63
C ALA A 19 -1.11 7.86 9.00
N LEU A 20 -2.07 8.78 9.15
CA LEU A 20 -1.81 10.15 9.56
C LEU A 20 -1.31 10.23 11.01
N ILE A 21 -1.87 9.43 11.93
CA ILE A 21 -1.43 9.35 13.32
C ILE A 21 -0.01 8.76 13.41
N SER A 22 0.28 7.66 12.72
CA SER A 22 1.62 7.05 12.75
C SER A 22 2.68 7.99 12.22
N PHE A 23 2.40 8.68 11.11
CA PHE A 23 3.32 9.68 10.56
C PHE A 23 3.51 10.87 11.51
N LYS A 24 2.41 11.36 12.10
CA LYS A 24 2.48 12.45 13.08
C LYS A 24 3.27 12.02 14.33
N ALA A 25 3.09 10.80 14.80
CA ALA A 25 3.82 10.25 15.93
C ALA A 25 5.32 10.15 15.65
N GLU A 26 5.73 9.71 14.46
CA GLU A 26 7.14 9.67 14.06
C GLU A 26 7.74 11.08 14.00
N LYS A 27 7.03 12.04 13.40
CA LYS A 27 7.43 13.45 13.37
C LYS A 27 7.51 14.06 14.77
N ASP A 28 6.53 13.79 15.62
CA ASP A 28 6.48 14.31 17.00
C ASP A 28 7.60 13.67 17.84
N THR A 29 7.95 12.40 17.61
CA THR A 29 9.07 11.72 18.27
C THR A 29 10.40 12.32 17.82
N ALA A 30 10.60 12.53 16.52
CA ALA A 30 11.79 13.18 15.98
C ALA A 30 11.92 14.64 16.46
N LYS A 31 10.79 15.35 16.58
CA LYS A 31 10.74 16.72 17.13
C LYS A 31 11.10 16.74 18.61
N SER A 32 10.53 15.83 19.40
CA SER A 32 10.85 15.70 20.83
C SER A 32 12.33 15.34 21.05
N LYS A 33 12.90 14.51 20.19
CA LYS A 33 14.34 14.20 20.22
C LYS A 33 15.18 15.40 19.79
N LEU A 34 14.70 16.21 18.85
CA LEU A 34 15.37 17.45 18.48
C LEU A 34 15.35 18.48 19.62
N GLU A 35 14.26 18.58 20.37
CA GLU A 35 14.19 19.44 21.56
C GLU A 35 15.18 19.04 22.66
N SER A 36 15.58 17.77 22.74
CA SER A 36 16.61 17.30 23.67
C SER A 36 18.04 17.51 23.17
N LEU A 37 18.25 17.96 21.92
CA LEU A 37 19.58 18.12 21.33
C LEU A 37 20.55 18.98 22.18
N PRO A 38 20.17 20.14 22.74
CA PRO A 38 21.06 20.92 23.62
C PRO A 38 21.41 20.23 24.95
N GLN A 39 20.63 19.22 25.36
CA GLN A 39 20.86 18.43 26.57
C GLN A 39 21.70 17.19 26.27
N ASP A 40 21.46 16.56 25.12
CA ASP A 40 22.07 15.29 24.71
C ASP A 40 23.48 15.48 24.12
N LEU A 41 23.75 16.65 23.52
CA LEU A 41 25.01 16.95 22.83
C LEU A 41 25.64 18.24 23.37
N GLN A 42 26.96 18.21 23.55
CA GLN A 42 27.71 19.43 23.84
C GLN A 42 27.97 20.19 22.54
N PRO A 43 27.87 21.53 22.55
CA PRO A 43 28.17 22.33 21.37
C PRO A 43 29.66 22.22 21.03
N THR A 44 29.96 21.90 19.78
CA THR A 44 31.32 21.64 19.28
C THR A 44 32.07 22.95 19.03
N ARG A 45 31.34 23.98 18.55
CA ARG A 45 31.90 25.30 18.22
C ARG A 45 30.83 26.38 18.16
N HIS A 46 31.26 27.62 17.91
CA HIS A 46 30.38 28.73 17.60
C HIS A 46 30.29 29.02 16.09
N THR A 47 29.16 29.57 15.66
CA THR A 47 28.92 30.03 14.29
C THR A 47 29.77 31.24 13.96
N THR A 48 30.34 31.25 12.77
CA THR A 48 31.08 32.38 12.22
C THR A 48 30.13 33.47 11.70
N PHE A 49 30.66 34.68 11.46
CA PHE A 49 29.88 35.76 10.83
C PHE A 49 29.40 35.38 9.41
N ALA A 50 30.23 34.67 8.65
CA ALA A 50 29.89 34.22 7.31
C ALA A 50 28.72 33.23 7.32
N GLU A 51 28.73 32.24 8.23
CA GLU A 51 27.65 31.26 8.37
C GLU A 51 26.32 31.92 8.74
N ARG A 52 26.34 32.87 9.68
CA ARG A 52 25.15 33.64 10.08
C ARG A 52 24.58 34.47 8.93
N ASN A 53 25.45 35.11 8.15
CA ASN A 53 25.02 35.86 6.97
C ASN A 53 24.46 34.94 5.88
N ALA A 54 25.03 33.75 5.72
CA ALA A 54 24.55 32.75 4.75
C ALA A 54 23.16 32.20 5.14
N LEU A 55 22.92 31.90 6.42
CA LEU A 55 21.60 31.52 6.94
C LEU A 55 20.56 32.61 6.68
N LYS A 56 20.92 33.87 6.96
CA LYS A 56 20.06 35.02 6.72
C LYS A 56 19.74 35.20 5.23
N THR A 57 20.72 35.00 4.36
CA THR A 57 20.53 35.21 2.92
C THR A 57 19.76 34.07 2.26
N LYS A 58 20.06 32.81 2.62
CA LYS A 58 19.49 31.61 1.97
C LYS A 58 18.12 31.23 2.54
N PHE A 59 17.93 31.42 3.85
CA PHE A 59 16.74 30.94 4.56
C PHE A 59 15.94 32.07 5.21
N ASN A 60 16.35 33.33 5.04
CA ASN A 60 15.75 34.50 5.72
C ASN A 60 15.68 34.32 7.25
N PHE A 61 16.69 33.61 7.79
CA PHE A 61 16.76 33.21 9.19
C PHE A 61 18.04 33.79 9.83
N GLU A 62 17.87 34.58 10.88
CA GLU A 62 18.98 35.18 11.63
C GLU A 62 19.05 34.52 13.01
N PRO A 63 20.00 33.59 13.21
CA PRO A 63 20.02 32.80 14.43
C PRO A 63 20.39 33.65 15.65
N LYS A 64 19.63 33.52 16.73
CA LYS A 64 19.95 34.10 18.05
C LYS A 64 20.99 33.24 18.75
N ASP A 65 20.91 31.93 18.59
CA ASP A 65 21.93 31.03 19.10
C ASP A 65 23.10 30.96 18.13
N THR A 66 24.32 30.89 18.68
CA THR A 66 25.54 30.70 17.90
C THR A 66 26.17 29.36 18.16
N GLN A 67 25.56 28.49 18.95
CA GLN A 67 26.07 27.15 19.23
C GLN A 67 25.83 26.23 18.05
N VAL A 68 26.90 25.54 17.63
CA VAL A 68 26.87 24.53 16.58
C VAL A 68 27.02 23.17 17.23
N TYR A 69 26.12 22.26 16.87
CA TYR A 69 26.07 20.89 17.36
C TYR A 69 26.46 19.94 16.25
N GLU A 70 27.31 18.97 16.55
CA GLU A 70 27.68 17.90 15.62
C GLU A 70 26.80 16.67 15.89
N ILE A 71 26.08 16.20 14.87
CA ILE A 71 25.28 14.98 14.91
C ILE A 71 25.93 13.96 13.98
N ILE A 72 26.17 12.77 14.49
CA ILE A 72 26.72 11.65 13.74
C ILE A 72 25.70 10.51 13.68
N GLY A 73 25.45 9.98 12.48
CA GLY A 73 24.76 8.71 12.32
C GLY A 73 24.12 8.48 10.95
N GLU A 74 23.33 7.41 10.88
CA GLU A 74 22.60 6.99 9.68
C GLU A 74 21.52 8.00 9.29
N ILE A 75 21.29 8.13 7.97
CA ILE A 75 20.21 8.93 7.43
C ILE A 75 18.95 8.10 7.20
N SER A 76 17.81 8.65 7.60
CA SER A 76 16.50 8.16 7.17
C SER A 76 15.75 9.26 6.43
N LYS A 77 15.16 8.90 5.29
CA LYS A 77 14.43 9.81 4.41
C LYS A 77 12.95 9.46 4.40
N SER A 78 12.11 10.40 4.84
CA SER A 78 10.66 10.26 4.84
C SER A 78 10.04 11.22 3.81
N VAL A 79 9.25 10.66 2.88
CA VAL A 79 8.64 11.43 1.78
C VAL A 79 7.13 11.44 1.92
N LEU A 80 6.54 12.62 2.13
CA LEU A 80 5.11 12.84 2.06
C LEU A 80 4.68 13.02 0.60
N LYS A 81 3.84 12.09 0.11
CA LYS A 81 3.18 12.23 -1.18
C LYS A 81 1.77 12.76 -1.00
N LYS A 82 1.50 13.98 -1.45
CA LYS A 82 0.14 14.53 -1.57
C LYS A 82 -0.27 14.44 -3.05
N ASN A 83 -1.39 13.77 -3.32
CA ASN A 83 -1.92 13.56 -4.68
C ASN A 83 -0.93 12.92 -5.67
N GLY A 84 -0.06 12.01 -5.19
CA GLY A 84 0.91 11.30 -6.04
C GLY A 84 2.19 12.08 -6.37
N PHE A 85 2.29 13.35 -5.96
CA PHE A 85 3.51 14.14 -6.05
C PHE A 85 4.15 14.24 -4.65
N ALA A 86 5.48 14.12 -4.58
CA ALA A 86 6.21 14.36 -3.34
C ALA A 86 6.08 15.85 -3.00
N THR A 87 5.37 16.19 -1.93
CA THR A 87 5.14 17.58 -1.52
C THR A 87 6.10 18.02 -0.43
N GLU A 88 6.51 17.13 0.45
CA GLU A 88 7.44 17.44 1.54
C GLU A 88 8.38 16.25 1.75
N GLN A 89 9.67 16.53 1.94
CA GLN A 89 10.70 15.55 2.28
C GLN A 89 11.32 15.99 3.59
N PHE A 90 11.44 15.07 4.55
CA PHE A 90 12.13 15.32 5.80
C PHE A 90 13.23 14.29 5.96
N PHE A 91 14.35 14.74 6.54
CA PHE A 91 15.51 13.91 6.79
C PHE A 91 15.72 13.81 8.30
N THR A 92 16.03 12.61 8.77
CA THR A 92 16.49 12.41 10.14
C THR A 92 17.89 11.81 10.13
N ILE A 93 18.78 12.33 10.97
CA ILE A 93 20.13 11.79 11.17
C ILE A 93 20.25 11.39 12.63
N ASN A 94 20.51 10.10 12.88
CA ASN A 94 20.48 9.53 14.24
C ASN A 94 19.17 9.85 15.00
N GLY A 95 18.05 9.88 14.27
CA GLY A 95 16.72 10.21 14.79
C GLY A 95 16.45 11.70 15.08
N TYR A 96 17.43 12.60 14.89
CA TYR A 96 17.20 14.04 14.95
C TYR A 96 16.68 14.55 13.61
N LEU A 97 15.61 15.34 13.63
CA LEU A 97 15.08 15.99 12.43
C LEU A 97 16.04 17.09 11.95
N VAL A 98 16.57 16.98 10.74
CA VAL A 98 17.52 17.95 10.16
C VAL A 98 16.97 18.48 8.85
N ASP A 99 16.95 19.80 8.67
CA ASP A 99 16.60 20.40 7.38
C ASP A 99 17.80 20.38 6.43
N ILE A 100 17.70 19.55 5.39
CA ILE A 100 18.78 19.32 4.42
C ILE A 100 18.40 19.98 3.09
N PRO A 101 19.03 21.11 2.72
CA PRO A 101 18.71 21.80 1.48
C PRO A 101 19.06 20.92 0.28
N TYR A 102 18.34 21.11 -0.83
CA TYR A 102 18.52 20.32 -2.05
C TYR A 102 19.97 20.30 -2.56
N THR A 103 20.73 21.38 -2.33
CA THR A 103 22.14 21.48 -2.71
C THR A 103 23.08 20.62 -1.86
N ALA A 104 22.69 20.24 -0.64
CA ALA A 104 23.47 19.38 0.25
C ALA A 104 23.16 17.89 0.03
N GLN A 105 21.98 17.55 -0.50
CA GLN A 105 21.54 16.16 -0.64
C GLN A 105 22.51 15.23 -1.42
N PRO A 106 23.22 15.67 -2.48
CA PRO A 106 24.18 14.82 -3.19
C PRO A 106 25.38 14.37 -2.33
N TYR A 107 25.63 15.03 -1.20
CA TYR A 107 26.76 14.76 -0.31
C TYR A 107 26.39 13.82 0.84
N LEU A 108 25.14 13.34 0.89
CA LEU A 108 24.68 12.37 1.89
C LEU A 108 25.25 10.99 1.61
N GLN A 109 25.66 10.31 2.67
CA GLN A 109 26.15 8.94 2.65
C GLN A 109 25.08 8.01 3.24
N PRO A 110 24.98 6.75 2.78
CA PRO A 110 23.98 5.82 3.27
C PRO A 110 24.26 5.32 4.69
N GLU A 111 25.53 5.12 5.05
CA GLU A 111 25.94 4.46 6.30
C GLU A 111 26.13 5.45 7.45
N GLU A 112 26.89 6.52 7.25
CA GLU A 112 27.19 7.45 8.35
C GLU A 112 27.35 8.87 7.80
N ASN A 113 26.67 9.83 8.43
CA ASN A 113 26.80 11.24 8.11
C ASN A 113 27.23 12.01 9.34
N ILE A 114 28.18 12.93 9.15
CA ILE A 114 28.58 13.93 10.13
C ILE A 114 27.93 15.25 9.68
N VAL A 115 27.00 15.76 10.47
CA VAL A 115 26.35 17.04 10.19
C VAL A 115 26.56 18.01 11.33
N GLU A 116 26.94 19.22 10.97
CA GLU A 116 26.93 20.35 11.90
C GLU A 116 25.63 21.14 11.72
N VAL A 117 24.91 21.36 12.81
CA VAL A 117 23.62 22.07 12.79
C VAL A 117 23.57 23.18 13.83
N ILE A 118 22.76 24.19 13.57
CA ILE A 118 22.26 25.11 14.60
C ILE A 118 20.84 24.71 14.92
N TYR A 119 20.53 24.59 16.22
CA TYR A 119 19.19 24.32 16.68
C TYR A 119 18.50 25.61 17.12
N GLU A 120 17.43 26.01 16.41
CA GLU A 120 16.63 27.16 16.79
C GLU A 120 15.22 27.09 16.18
N ASN A 121 14.22 27.60 16.90
CA ASN A 121 12.80 27.57 16.52
C ASN A 121 12.27 26.15 16.23
N ASP A 122 12.69 25.17 17.03
CA ASP A 122 12.37 23.75 16.89
C ASP A 122 12.86 23.11 15.56
N GLU A 123 13.87 23.70 14.92
CA GLU A 123 14.45 23.24 13.66
C GLU A 123 15.98 23.14 13.78
N ALA A 124 16.56 22.10 13.17
CA ALA A 124 18.01 21.97 13.01
C ALA A 124 18.43 22.41 11.61
N TRP A 125 19.09 23.56 11.55
CA TRP A 125 19.57 24.17 10.31
C TRP A 125 20.97 23.67 9.97
N LEU A 126 21.12 23.05 8.81
CA LEU A 126 22.39 22.49 8.36
C LEU A 126 23.43 23.57 8.06
N ILE A 127 24.60 23.47 8.71
CA ILE A 127 25.76 24.33 8.50
C ILE A 127 26.80 23.65 7.63
N SER A 128 27.13 22.40 7.95
CA SER A 128 28.03 21.58 7.15
C SER A 128 27.58 20.13 7.11
N LEU A 129 27.95 19.44 6.04
CA LEU A 129 27.67 18.02 5.84
C LEU A 129 28.94 17.31 5.34
N ASN A 130 29.33 16.28 6.09
CA ASN A 130 30.47 15.39 5.85
C ASN A 130 31.79 16.13 5.62
N ASN A 131 31.94 17.35 6.17
CA ASN A 131 33.07 18.26 5.91
C ASN A 131 33.29 18.59 4.42
N VAL A 132 32.33 18.28 3.55
CA VAL A 132 32.41 18.54 2.10
C VAL A 132 31.52 19.70 1.70
N TRP A 133 30.30 19.75 2.23
CA TRP A 133 29.33 20.80 1.93
C TRP A 133 29.26 21.81 3.07
N TYR A 134 29.25 23.11 2.74
CA TYR A 134 29.13 24.19 3.71
C TYR A 134 28.08 25.22 3.28
N ILE A 135 27.33 25.74 4.24
CA ILE A 135 26.29 26.75 4.00
C ILE A 135 26.84 28.07 3.44
N THR A 136 28.08 28.41 3.75
CA THR A 136 28.72 29.67 3.35
C THR A 136 29.17 29.71 1.90
N GLU A 137 29.24 28.56 1.22
CA GLU A 137 29.71 28.54 -0.15
C GLU A 137 28.64 29.10 -1.10
N ASP A 138 29.06 30.05 -1.95
CA ASP A 138 28.27 30.52 -3.07
C ASP A 138 28.12 29.39 -4.08
N ALA A 139 26.96 29.28 -4.74
CA ALA A 139 26.71 28.24 -5.75
C ALA A 139 27.78 28.21 -6.86
N THR A 140 28.42 29.35 -7.13
CA THR A 140 29.56 29.49 -8.06
C THR A 140 30.88 28.98 -7.50
N GLU A 141 31.20 29.21 -6.22
CA GLU A 141 32.41 28.67 -5.59
C GLU A 141 32.28 27.17 -5.34
N GLN A 142 31.08 26.71 -4.99
CA GLN A 142 30.75 25.31 -4.84
C GLN A 142 30.85 24.58 -6.19
N LYS A 143 30.31 25.17 -7.26
CA LYS A 143 30.50 24.66 -8.63
C LYS A 143 31.95 24.73 -9.10
N ASN A 144 32.71 25.74 -8.70
CA ASN A 144 34.13 25.88 -9.02
C ASN A 144 35.00 24.92 -8.20
N ARG A 145 34.64 24.60 -6.96
CA ARG A 145 35.26 23.53 -6.17
C ARG A 145 34.85 22.18 -6.70
N GLU A 146 33.61 21.94 -7.10
CA GLU A 146 33.23 20.74 -7.86
C GLU A 146 34.05 20.63 -9.16
N LEU A 147 34.21 21.73 -9.92
CA LEU A 147 35.02 21.76 -11.14
C LEU A 147 36.51 21.61 -10.87
N ASN A 148 37.04 22.21 -9.81
CA ASN A 148 38.45 22.14 -9.45
C ASN A 148 38.79 20.83 -8.77
N HIS A 149 37.90 20.27 -7.95
CA HIS A 149 37.99 18.91 -7.45
C HIS A 149 37.90 17.95 -8.63
N LYS A 150 36.99 18.14 -9.59
CA LYS A 150 36.94 17.35 -10.84
C LYS A 150 38.17 17.55 -11.73
N LYS A 151 38.81 18.72 -11.76
CA LYS A 151 40.02 19.02 -12.54
C LYS A 151 41.31 18.54 -11.87
N ILE A 152 41.46 18.71 -10.56
CA ILE A 152 42.54 18.15 -9.74
C ILE A 152 42.44 16.63 -9.80
N HIS A 153 41.23 16.09 -9.69
CA HIS A 153 40.93 14.69 -9.90
C HIS A 153 41.28 14.25 -11.34
N ASN A 154 40.89 14.99 -12.38
CA ASN A 154 41.29 14.66 -13.77
C ASN A 154 42.80 14.83 -14.06
N ALA A 155 43.49 15.70 -13.33
CA ALA A 155 44.94 15.93 -13.47
C ALA A 155 45.76 14.87 -12.70
N GLU A 156 45.28 14.40 -11.55
CA GLU A 156 45.82 13.25 -10.82
C GLU A 156 45.47 11.91 -11.51
N ILE A 157 44.34 11.85 -12.24
CA ILE A 157 43.95 10.75 -13.14
C ILE A 157 44.92 10.58 -14.32
N GLY A 158 45.78 11.56 -14.63
CA GLY A 158 46.86 11.40 -15.59
C GLY A 158 47.98 10.45 -15.13
N GLN A 159 48.08 10.15 -13.83
CA GLN A 159 49.16 9.34 -13.26
C GLN A 159 48.70 8.14 -12.40
N LEU A 160 47.40 8.01 -12.11
CA LEU A 160 46.87 6.83 -11.43
C LEU A 160 46.21 5.86 -12.42
N LYS A 161 46.94 4.78 -12.69
CA LYS A 161 46.52 3.61 -13.46
C LYS A 161 45.12 3.12 -13.07
N GLU A 162 44.34 2.84 -14.11
CA GLU A 162 43.27 1.84 -14.19
C GLU A 162 42.15 1.98 -13.15
N SER A 163 41.10 2.71 -13.53
CA SER A 163 39.77 2.59 -12.92
C SER A 163 39.30 1.13 -12.91
N ASN A 164 39.07 0.55 -11.73
CA ASN A 164 38.71 -0.86 -11.56
C ASN A 164 37.28 -1.21 -12.04
N ILE A 165 36.41 -0.23 -12.29
CA ILE A 165 35.10 -0.47 -12.90
C ILE A 165 35.04 0.24 -14.26
N LYS A 166 34.81 -0.52 -15.33
CA LYS A 166 34.68 -0.02 -16.70
C LYS A 166 33.30 -0.32 -17.26
N ILE A 167 32.55 0.71 -17.65
CA ILE A 167 31.31 0.55 -18.40
C ILE A 167 31.67 0.07 -19.80
N THR A 168 31.24 -1.14 -20.15
CA THR A 168 31.56 -1.79 -21.44
C THR A 168 30.45 -1.61 -22.47
N GLY A 169 29.22 -1.31 -22.05
CA GLY A 169 28.12 -1.05 -22.98
C GLY A 169 26.74 -0.99 -22.31
N LYS A 170 25.70 -0.93 -23.14
CA LYS A 170 24.29 -1.00 -22.72
C LYS A 170 23.53 -1.95 -23.63
N ARG A 171 22.52 -2.64 -23.11
CA ARG A 171 21.59 -3.47 -23.88
C ARG A 171 20.18 -3.36 -23.32
N GLU A 172 19.18 -3.74 -24.09
CA GLU A 172 17.83 -3.94 -23.57
C GLU A 172 17.75 -5.24 -22.75
N ALA A 173 16.95 -5.22 -21.69
CA ALA A 173 16.61 -6.40 -20.91
C ALA A 173 15.82 -7.39 -21.79
N ASN A 174 16.10 -8.69 -21.64
CA ASN A 174 15.30 -9.71 -22.30
C ASN A 174 13.91 -9.85 -21.64
N ALA A 175 12.99 -10.61 -22.25
CA ALA A 175 11.61 -10.70 -21.77
C ALA A 175 11.48 -11.22 -20.33
N SER A 176 12.33 -12.16 -19.91
CA SER A 176 12.33 -12.74 -18.56
C SER A 176 12.93 -11.79 -17.52
N GLU A 177 14.05 -11.11 -17.84
CA GLU A 177 14.64 -10.04 -17.02
C GLU A 177 13.66 -8.90 -16.83
N HIS A 178 12.97 -8.49 -17.90
CA HIS A 178 11.98 -7.40 -17.87
C HIS A 178 10.83 -7.68 -16.90
N GLN A 179 10.45 -8.95 -16.72
CA GLN A 179 9.42 -9.32 -15.76
C GLN A 179 9.88 -9.14 -14.29
N GLN A 180 11.16 -9.36 -14.00
CA GLN A 180 11.73 -9.27 -12.66
C GLN A 180 12.17 -7.85 -12.29
N LEU A 181 12.66 -7.09 -13.27
CA LEU A 181 13.07 -5.71 -13.08
C LEU A 181 11.88 -4.74 -13.01
N LYS A 182 10.72 -5.16 -13.55
CA LYS A 182 9.49 -4.35 -13.52
C LYS A 182 9.10 -3.97 -12.09
N PRO A 183 8.66 -2.73 -11.87
CA PRO A 183 8.02 -2.35 -10.63
C PRO A 183 6.87 -3.29 -10.27
N THR A 184 6.94 -3.86 -9.07
CA THR A 184 5.82 -4.43 -8.32
C THR A 184 4.81 -3.36 -7.87
N GLY A 185 4.89 -2.14 -8.44
CA GLY A 185 3.86 -1.10 -8.38
C GLY A 185 2.62 -1.48 -9.20
N LEU A 186 2.15 -2.72 -9.06
CA LEU A 186 0.83 -3.14 -9.46
C LEU A 186 -0.04 -2.96 -8.22
N GLY A 187 -0.91 -1.97 -8.23
CA GLY A 187 -1.85 -1.85 -7.15
C GLY A 187 -2.91 -0.83 -7.46
N MET A 188 -2.53 0.43 -7.58
CA MET A 188 -3.53 1.51 -7.52
C MET A 188 -4.50 1.50 -8.70
N GLY A 189 -4.03 1.39 -9.95
CA GLY A 189 -4.92 1.44 -11.12
C GLY A 189 -5.93 0.29 -11.18
N SER A 190 -5.50 -0.95 -10.96
CA SER A 190 -6.40 -2.11 -10.87
C SER A 190 -7.32 -2.04 -9.66
N MET A 191 -6.81 -1.60 -8.51
CA MET A 191 -7.60 -1.46 -7.29
C MET A 191 -8.69 -0.40 -7.47
N ILE A 192 -8.38 0.73 -8.10
CA ILE A 192 -9.35 1.77 -8.45
C ILE A 192 -10.38 1.23 -9.44
N ALA A 193 -9.99 0.48 -10.46
CA ALA A 193 -10.93 -0.10 -11.42
C ALA A 193 -11.85 -1.17 -10.80
N VAL A 194 -11.34 -1.99 -9.88
CA VAL A 194 -12.14 -2.95 -9.10
C VAL A 194 -13.08 -2.22 -8.15
N LEU A 195 -12.60 -1.18 -7.46
CA LEU A 195 -13.42 -0.34 -6.58
C LEU A 195 -14.54 0.37 -7.36
N LEU A 196 -14.24 0.93 -8.54
CA LEU A 196 -15.25 1.56 -9.41
C LEU A 196 -16.31 0.56 -9.88
N ASN A 197 -15.91 -0.66 -10.24
CA ASN A 197 -16.85 -1.71 -10.65
C ASN A 197 -17.72 -2.16 -9.47
N MET A 198 -17.15 -2.30 -8.28
CA MET A 198 -17.89 -2.57 -7.05
C MET A 198 -18.87 -1.44 -6.72
N CYS A 199 -18.47 -0.18 -6.81
CA CYS A 199 -19.36 0.98 -6.65
C CYS A 199 -20.50 0.96 -7.68
N LEU A 200 -20.20 0.67 -8.94
CA LEU A 200 -21.20 0.60 -10.01
C LEU A 200 -22.21 -0.52 -9.76
N PHE A 201 -21.74 -1.70 -9.33
CA PHE A 201 -22.61 -2.81 -8.95
C PHE A 201 -23.55 -2.41 -7.80
N LEU A 202 -23.01 -1.81 -6.74
CA LEU A 202 -23.79 -1.37 -5.59
C LEU A 202 -24.84 -0.30 -5.95
N LEU A 203 -24.51 0.61 -6.87
CA LEU A 203 -25.47 1.61 -7.37
C LEU A 203 -26.59 0.99 -8.20
N LEU A 204 -26.31 -0.06 -8.96
CA LEU A 204 -27.30 -0.72 -9.82
C LEU A 204 -28.09 -1.82 -9.10
N PHE A 205 -27.62 -2.31 -7.96
CA PHE A 205 -28.26 -3.37 -7.19
C PHE A 205 -29.63 -2.96 -6.63
N ASP A 206 -29.81 -1.67 -6.30
CA ASP A 206 -31.09 -1.11 -5.82
C ASP A 206 -32.04 -0.71 -6.97
N SER A 207 -31.64 -0.96 -8.23
CA SER A 207 -32.50 -0.72 -9.38
C SER A 207 -33.56 -1.82 -9.51
N ARG A 208 -34.64 -1.54 -10.24
CA ARG A 208 -35.69 -2.54 -10.60
C ARG A 208 -35.14 -3.77 -11.33
N TYR A 209 -33.87 -3.79 -11.72
CA TYR A 209 -33.25 -4.83 -12.54
C TYR A 209 -31.95 -5.36 -11.91
N PRO A 210 -32.02 -6.00 -10.73
CA PRO A 210 -30.83 -6.54 -10.05
C PRO A 210 -30.11 -7.58 -10.90
N ALA A 211 -30.85 -8.36 -11.71
CA ALA A 211 -30.28 -9.30 -12.67
C ALA A 211 -29.37 -8.63 -13.71
N LEU A 212 -29.76 -7.45 -14.20
CA LEU A 212 -28.98 -6.67 -15.16
C LEU A 212 -27.71 -6.10 -14.50
N ALA A 213 -27.81 -5.65 -13.25
CA ALA A 213 -26.69 -5.17 -12.45
C ALA A 213 -25.64 -6.28 -12.19
N THR A 214 -26.10 -7.49 -11.84
CA THR A 214 -25.22 -8.66 -11.72
C THR A 214 -24.56 -9.02 -13.03
N ALA A 215 -25.31 -9.04 -14.14
CA ALA A 215 -24.77 -9.37 -15.46
C ALA A 215 -23.71 -8.35 -15.93
N THR A 216 -23.95 -7.05 -15.70
CA THR A 216 -22.99 -5.99 -16.04
C THR A 216 -21.73 -6.06 -15.18
N SER A 217 -21.84 -6.30 -13.88
CA SER A 217 -20.66 -6.47 -13.01
C SER A 217 -19.82 -7.70 -13.39
N LEU A 218 -20.49 -8.83 -13.66
CA LEU A 218 -19.85 -10.06 -14.16
C LEU A 218 -19.13 -9.87 -15.49
N PHE A 219 -19.62 -8.98 -16.36
CA PHE A 219 -18.98 -8.66 -17.64
C PHE A 219 -17.83 -7.66 -17.48
N LEU A 220 -18.00 -6.64 -16.64
CA LEU A 220 -17.01 -5.58 -16.46
C LEU A 220 -15.78 -6.04 -15.67
N LEU A 221 -15.90 -7.03 -14.78
CA LEU A 221 -14.77 -7.59 -14.03
C LEU A 221 -13.69 -8.21 -14.95
N PRO A 222 -14.01 -9.18 -15.82
CA PRO A 222 -13.04 -9.74 -16.76
C PRO A 222 -12.58 -8.70 -17.80
N LEU A 223 -13.44 -7.75 -18.20
CA LEU A 223 -13.03 -6.67 -19.10
C LEU A 223 -11.99 -5.74 -18.45
N ASN A 224 -12.20 -5.32 -17.20
CA ASN A 224 -11.24 -4.52 -16.43
C ASN A 224 -9.93 -5.29 -16.21
N TYR A 225 -10.02 -6.58 -15.89
CA TYR A 225 -8.86 -7.45 -15.76
C TYR A 225 -8.09 -7.56 -17.10
N TRP A 226 -8.80 -7.71 -18.21
CA TRP A 226 -8.20 -7.77 -19.54
C TRP A 226 -7.56 -6.45 -19.95
N LEU A 227 -8.22 -5.32 -19.75
CA LEU A 227 -7.68 -3.98 -20.00
C LEU A 227 -6.44 -3.72 -19.14
N PHE A 228 -6.45 -4.16 -17.89
CA PHE A 228 -5.31 -4.07 -16.99
C PHE A 228 -4.11 -4.87 -17.52
N ILE A 229 -4.32 -6.12 -17.94
CA ILE A 229 -3.28 -6.93 -18.57
C ILE A 229 -2.75 -6.24 -19.84
N ARG A 230 -3.64 -5.66 -20.66
CA ARG A 230 -3.27 -5.00 -21.91
C ARG A 230 -2.49 -3.71 -21.69
N MET A 231 -2.90 -2.87 -20.75
CA MET A 231 -2.17 -1.66 -20.37
C MET A 231 -0.78 -1.98 -19.83
N ARG A 232 -0.65 -3.08 -19.06
CA ARG A 232 0.65 -3.59 -18.57
C ARG A 232 1.61 -3.98 -19.70
N ARG A 233 1.07 -4.40 -20.86
CA ARG A 233 1.87 -4.72 -22.06
C ARG A 233 2.20 -3.48 -22.88
N ALA A 234 1.30 -2.51 -22.97
CA ALA A 234 1.44 -1.36 -23.87
C ALA A 234 2.43 -0.28 -23.38
N HIS A 235 2.66 -0.14 -22.07
CA HIS A 235 3.42 0.99 -21.50
C HIS A 235 4.79 0.65 -20.92
N SER A 236 5.31 -0.56 -21.12
CA SER A 236 6.66 -0.84 -20.61
C SER A 236 7.69 -0.26 -21.56
N LYS A 237 8.24 0.91 -21.20
CA LYS A 237 9.49 1.41 -21.77
C LYS A 237 10.54 0.29 -21.76
N PRO A 238 11.40 0.18 -22.78
CA PRO A 238 12.48 -0.81 -22.76
C PRO A 238 13.34 -0.58 -21.52
N VAL A 239 13.53 -1.62 -20.71
CA VAL A 239 14.39 -1.57 -19.52
C VAL A 239 15.82 -1.72 -20.01
N MET A 240 16.63 -0.69 -19.77
CA MET A 240 18.04 -0.67 -20.20
C MET A 240 18.94 -1.24 -19.11
N VAL A 241 19.72 -2.24 -19.48
CA VAL A 241 20.73 -2.90 -18.64
C VAL A 241 22.10 -2.36 -19.05
N THR A 242 22.91 -1.98 -18.06
CA THR A 242 24.27 -1.49 -18.27
C THR A 242 25.27 -2.62 -18.03
N LYS A 243 26.18 -2.83 -18.98
CA LYS A 243 27.27 -3.79 -18.88
C LYS A 243 28.48 -3.11 -18.28
N MET A 244 29.04 -3.72 -17.26
CA MET A 244 30.20 -3.25 -16.51
C MET A 244 31.20 -4.39 -16.34
N ASN A 245 32.46 -4.04 -16.18
CA ASN A 245 33.52 -4.95 -15.77
C ASN A 245 34.14 -4.38 -14.51
N GLY A 246 34.28 -5.18 -13.47
CA GLY A 246 34.93 -4.74 -12.24
C GLY A 246 35.13 -5.84 -11.22
N LYS A 247 35.81 -5.50 -10.13
CA LYS A 247 36.25 -6.43 -9.11
C LYS A 247 35.25 -6.47 -7.95
N ILE A 248 34.83 -7.67 -7.53
CA ILE A 248 33.96 -7.83 -6.35
C ILE A 248 34.80 -7.61 -5.09
N TYR A 249 34.35 -6.73 -4.21
CA TYR A 249 35.03 -6.37 -2.97
C TYR A 249 34.46 -7.11 -1.76
N SER A 250 33.14 -7.05 -1.56
CA SER A 250 32.46 -7.69 -0.44
C SER A 250 31.04 -8.11 -0.80
N LEU A 251 30.49 -8.99 0.03
CA LEU A 251 29.13 -9.49 -0.07
C LEU A 251 28.48 -9.32 1.30
N GLU A 252 27.26 -8.81 1.33
CA GLU A 252 26.48 -8.64 2.57
C GLU A 252 25.07 -9.19 2.39
N GLU A 253 24.54 -9.86 3.42
CA GLU A 253 23.18 -10.38 3.38
C GLU A 253 22.19 -9.33 3.88
N SER A 254 21.16 -9.05 3.08
CA SER A 254 20.07 -8.13 3.43
C SER A 254 18.73 -8.82 3.20
N GLY A 255 18.27 -9.54 4.23
CA GLY A 255 17.04 -10.33 4.18
C GLY A 255 17.12 -11.49 3.17
N ASP A 256 16.23 -11.48 2.17
CA ASP A 256 16.19 -12.49 1.10
C ASP A 256 17.08 -12.15 -0.11
N GLU A 257 17.77 -11.01 -0.06
CA GLU A 257 18.68 -10.53 -1.11
C GLU A 257 20.12 -10.44 -0.60
N LEU A 258 21.07 -10.49 -1.52
CA LEU A 258 22.50 -10.36 -1.27
C LEU A 258 22.98 -9.05 -1.88
N LEU A 259 23.54 -8.15 -1.07
CA LEU A 259 24.20 -6.95 -1.54
C LEU A 259 25.61 -7.30 -2.03
N VAL A 260 25.91 -6.97 -3.28
CA VAL A 260 27.22 -7.21 -3.91
C VAL A 260 27.92 -5.87 -4.09
N TYR A 261 29.01 -5.68 -3.36
CA TYR A 261 29.83 -4.48 -3.46
C TYR A 261 30.94 -4.67 -4.48
N PHE A 262 31.03 -3.76 -5.44
CA PHE A 262 32.14 -3.70 -6.39
C PHE A 262 33.15 -2.65 -5.95
N GLN A 263 34.44 -2.98 -6.08
CA GLN A 263 35.53 -2.10 -5.71
C GLN A 263 35.43 -0.80 -6.52
N PRO A 264 35.30 0.36 -5.86
CA PRO A 264 35.14 1.61 -6.57
C PRO A 264 36.36 1.90 -7.44
N PRO A 265 36.18 2.64 -8.55
CA PRO A 265 37.27 2.99 -9.44
C PRO A 265 38.37 3.81 -8.75
N GLN A 266 38.10 4.43 -7.58
CA GLN A 266 39.05 5.18 -6.76
C GLN A 266 38.73 5.04 -5.26
N LEU A 267 39.75 5.07 -4.42
CA LEU A 267 39.64 5.00 -2.94
C LEU A 267 38.90 6.19 -2.30
N THR A 268 38.59 7.25 -3.04
CA THR A 268 38.07 8.53 -2.51
C THR A 268 36.62 8.82 -2.83
N MET A 269 35.94 8.00 -3.66
CA MET A 269 34.48 8.06 -3.79
C MET A 269 33.85 6.98 -2.92
N ALA A 270 33.29 7.40 -1.78
CA ALA A 270 32.59 6.55 -0.82
C ALA A 270 31.28 5.94 -1.36
N SER A 271 30.90 6.20 -2.62
CA SER A 271 29.82 5.46 -3.25
C SER A 271 30.37 4.10 -3.70
N SER A 272 30.39 3.15 -2.78
CA SER A 272 30.51 1.74 -3.14
C SER A 272 29.39 1.40 -4.13
N TYR A 273 29.74 0.74 -5.23
CA TYR A 273 28.74 0.29 -6.19
C TYR A 273 28.13 -0.98 -5.62
N ALA A 274 27.05 -0.82 -4.85
CA ALA A 274 26.28 -1.91 -4.29
C ALA A 274 25.14 -2.28 -5.23
N TYR A 275 24.98 -3.57 -5.50
CA TYR A 275 23.85 -4.09 -6.28
C TYR A 275 23.23 -5.31 -5.60
N TYR A 276 21.90 -5.33 -5.52
CA TYR A 276 21.13 -6.45 -5.00
C TYR A 276 21.15 -7.63 -5.98
N ALA A 277 21.48 -8.80 -5.46
CA ALA A 277 21.53 -10.08 -6.15
C ALA A 277 20.68 -11.13 -5.40
N PRO A 278 20.21 -12.20 -6.06
CA PRO A 278 19.55 -13.31 -5.37
C PRO A 278 20.49 -13.99 -4.36
N ILE A 279 20.00 -14.27 -3.15
CA ILE A 279 20.83 -14.89 -2.09
C ILE A 279 21.44 -16.24 -2.48
N LYS A 280 20.77 -16.99 -3.38
CA LYS A 280 21.30 -18.24 -3.94
C LYS A 280 22.61 -18.08 -4.73
N TRP A 281 22.96 -16.86 -5.17
CA TRP A 281 24.23 -16.59 -5.85
C TRP A 281 25.42 -16.53 -4.90
N LYS A 282 25.19 -16.41 -3.58
CA LYS A 282 26.23 -16.21 -2.57
C LYS A 282 27.42 -17.16 -2.74
N LYS A 283 27.19 -18.47 -2.80
CA LYS A 283 28.26 -19.49 -2.91
C LYS A 283 29.13 -19.34 -4.17
N GLU A 284 28.54 -18.92 -5.29
CA GLU A 284 29.28 -18.70 -6.54
C GLU A 284 30.03 -17.36 -6.52
N LEU A 285 29.44 -16.33 -5.89
CA LEU A 285 30.05 -15.01 -5.79
C LEU A 285 31.19 -14.96 -4.76
N GLU A 286 31.09 -15.71 -3.66
CA GLU A 286 32.16 -15.84 -2.67
C GLU A 286 33.46 -16.34 -3.30
N ARG A 287 33.37 -17.24 -4.29
CA ARG A 287 34.53 -17.74 -5.05
C ARG A 287 35.13 -16.70 -5.99
N LYS A 288 34.39 -15.63 -6.29
CA LYS A 288 34.77 -14.55 -7.22
C LYS A 288 35.12 -13.25 -6.48
N ILE A 289 35.13 -13.24 -5.15
CA ILE A 289 35.69 -12.14 -4.38
C ILE A 289 37.13 -11.93 -4.84
N ASP A 290 37.51 -10.66 -4.97
CA ASP A 290 38.79 -10.22 -5.50
C ASP A 290 39.09 -10.55 -6.98
N HIS A 291 38.11 -11.03 -7.75
CA HIS A 291 38.28 -11.29 -9.18
C HIS A 291 37.55 -10.24 -10.03
N PHE A 292 38.13 -9.89 -11.18
CA PHE A 292 37.44 -9.07 -12.18
C PHE A 292 36.37 -9.91 -12.87
N VAL A 293 35.13 -9.45 -12.79
CA VAL A 293 33.97 -10.09 -13.40
C VAL A 293 33.30 -9.14 -14.37
N ASN A 294 32.70 -9.69 -15.42
CA ASN A 294 31.79 -8.94 -16.28
C ASN A 294 30.39 -9.07 -15.69
N PHE A 295 29.76 -7.95 -15.37
CA PHE A 295 28.46 -7.94 -14.74
C PHE A 295 27.52 -6.97 -15.43
N GLU A 296 26.24 -7.27 -15.35
CA GLU A 296 25.18 -6.48 -15.94
C GLU A 296 24.26 -6.00 -14.84
N VAL A 297 23.92 -4.71 -14.83
CA VAL A 297 23.12 -4.07 -13.77
C VAL A 297 21.98 -3.28 -14.35
N TYR A 298 20.91 -3.16 -13.57
CA TYR A 298 19.85 -2.21 -13.76
C TYR A 298 20.00 -1.06 -12.75
N PRO A 299 20.61 0.08 -13.13
CA PRO A 299 21.01 1.11 -12.19
C PRO A 299 19.83 1.77 -11.45
N GLU A 300 18.67 1.89 -12.10
CA GLU A 300 17.49 2.56 -11.50
C GLU A 300 16.95 1.86 -10.26
N ARG A 301 17.32 0.60 -10.03
CA ARG A 301 16.91 -0.20 -8.87
C ARG A 301 18.06 -0.88 -8.16
N GLU A 302 19.29 -0.52 -8.54
CA GLU A 302 20.49 -1.12 -7.98
C GLU A 302 20.44 -2.66 -8.05
N LYS A 303 19.87 -3.25 -9.11
CA LYS A 303 19.76 -4.72 -9.24
C LYS A 303 20.81 -5.29 -10.17
N LEU A 304 21.41 -6.39 -9.73
CA LEU A 304 22.33 -7.19 -10.52
C LEU A 304 21.55 -8.16 -11.43
N VAL A 305 21.79 -8.09 -12.74
CA VAL A 305 21.07 -8.85 -13.76
C VAL A 305 21.81 -10.12 -14.15
N SER A 306 23.12 -10.03 -14.35
CA SER A 306 23.97 -11.20 -14.64
C SER A 306 25.42 -10.98 -14.24
N ILE A 307 26.14 -12.08 -14.00
CA ILE A 307 27.60 -12.13 -13.77
C ILE A 307 28.23 -13.25 -14.61
N ASP A 308 29.22 -12.88 -15.42
CA ASP A 308 30.01 -13.73 -16.32
C ASP A 308 29.18 -14.70 -17.18
N LYS A 309 27.91 -14.36 -17.45
CA LYS A 309 26.91 -15.20 -18.13
C LYS A 309 26.52 -16.50 -17.40
N ASN A 310 27.25 -16.92 -16.36
CA ASN A 310 26.96 -18.13 -15.58
C ASN A 310 25.83 -17.90 -14.57
N LEU A 311 25.79 -16.71 -13.99
CA LEU A 311 24.73 -16.28 -13.08
C LEU A 311 23.86 -15.29 -13.82
N SER A 312 22.57 -15.57 -13.96
CA SER A 312 21.64 -14.68 -14.64
C SER A 312 20.26 -14.80 -14.02
N LEU A 313 19.62 -13.65 -13.78
CA LEU A 313 18.23 -13.57 -13.36
C LEU A 313 17.29 -14.34 -14.30
N ALA A 314 17.62 -14.41 -15.60
CA ALA A 314 16.84 -15.14 -16.59
C ALA A 314 16.95 -16.66 -16.43
N ALA A 315 18.14 -17.18 -16.11
CA ALA A 315 18.39 -18.61 -15.94
C ALA A 315 17.80 -19.14 -14.61
N ASP A 316 17.62 -18.24 -13.67
CA ASP A 316 17.20 -18.55 -12.30
C ASP A 316 15.71 -18.81 -12.11
N GLN A 317 14.92 -18.76 -13.18
CA GLN A 317 13.50 -19.06 -13.11
C GLN A 317 13.24 -20.57 -13.12
N PRO A 318 12.57 -21.12 -12.10
CA PRO A 318 11.61 -22.18 -12.36
C PRO A 318 10.52 -21.58 -13.28
N GLU A 319 10.18 -22.29 -14.36
CA GLU A 319 9.17 -21.93 -15.36
C GLU A 319 8.15 -20.92 -14.84
N ALA A 320 8.17 -19.71 -15.40
CA ALA A 320 7.39 -18.56 -14.95
C ALA A 320 5.90 -18.88 -14.86
N ARG A 321 5.44 -19.39 -13.72
CA ARG A 321 4.05 -19.24 -13.33
C ARG A 321 3.84 -17.74 -13.23
N PRO A 322 2.84 -17.18 -13.93
CA PRO A 322 2.53 -15.77 -13.76
C PRO A 322 2.31 -15.54 -12.28
N GLN A 323 3.20 -14.77 -11.64
CA GLN A 323 2.98 -14.21 -10.31
C GLN A 323 1.84 -13.18 -10.44
N VAL A 324 0.63 -13.68 -10.72
CA VAL A 324 -0.57 -13.05 -10.21
C VAL A 324 -0.42 -13.28 -8.73
N THR A 325 -0.14 -12.21 -7.96
CA THR A 325 -0.05 -12.29 -6.51
C THR A 325 -1.28 -13.07 -6.04
N PRO A 326 -1.12 -14.25 -5.40
CA PRO A 326 -2.24 -15.14 -5.08
C PRO A 326 -3.32 -14.42 -4.26
N HIS A 327 -2.93 -13.38 -3.55
CA HIS A 327 -3.82 -12.49 -2.81
C HIS A 327 -4.80 -11.70 -3.69
N VAL A 328 -4.44 -11.32 -4.92
CA VAL A 328 -5.34 -10.56 -5.81
C VAL A 328 -6.38 -11.48 -6.45
N SER A 329 -5.97 -12.66 -6.93
CA SER A 329 -6.93 -13.65 -7.42
C SER A 329 -7.82 -14.18 -6.29
N MET A 330 -7.28 -14.36 -5.09
CA MET A 330 -8.05 -14.73 -3.90
C MET A 330 -9.02 -13.61 -3.48
N LEU A 331 -8.61 -12.34 -3.50
CA LEU A 331 -9.50 -11.22 -3.18
C LEU A 331 -10.62 -11.07 -4.21
N ILE A 332 -10.33 -11.24 -5.51
CA ILE A 332 -11.35 -11.27 -6.56
C ILE A 332 -12.30 -12.46 -6.35
N ALA A 333 -11.78 -13.64 -6.03
CA ALA A 333 -12.60 -14.82 -5.73
C ALA A 333 -13.49 -14.60 -4.50
N ILE A 334 -12.96 -14.03 -3.42
CA ILE A 334 -13.71 -13.68 -2.20
C ILE A 334 -14.81 -12.66 -2.52
N LEU A 335 -14.52 -11.64 -3.33
CA LEU A 335 -15.52 -10.65 -3.73
C LEU A 335 -16.64 -11.29 -4.57
N ILE A 336 -16.29 -12.18 -5.50
CA ILE A 336 -17.27 -12.93 -6.30
C ILE A 336 -18.10 -13.85 -5.39
N PHE A 337 -17.48 -14.60 -4.48
CA PHE A 337 -18.18 -15.49 -3.55
C PHE A 337 -19.06 -14.72 -2.57
N ALA A 338 -18.60 -13.60 -2.04
CA ALA A 338 -19.39 -12.73 -1.18
C ALA A 338 -20.60 -12.18 -1.95
N GLN A 339 -20.42 -11.81 -3.22
CA GLN A 339 -21.51 -11.34 -4.06
C GLN A 339 -22.53 -12.45 -4.36
N ILE A 340 -22.08 -13.67 -4.65
CA ILE A 340 -22.95 -14.83 -4.85
C ILE A 340 -23.70 -15.14 -3.55
N ALA A 341 -23.01 -15.20 -2.41
CA ALA A 341 -23.62 -15.46 -1.11
C ALA A 341 -24.66 -14.39 -0.76
N PHE A 342 -24.37 -13.11 -0.99
CA PHE A 342 -25.30 -12.01 -0.73
C PHE A 342 -26.54 -12.05 -1.65
N ASN A 343 -26.39 -12.54 -2.88
CA ASN A 343 -27.51 -12.73 -3.81
C ASN A 343 -28.33 -14.00 -3.52
N MET A 344 -27.74 -15.02 -2.90
CA MET A 344 -28.42 -16.26 -2.53
C MET A 344 -29.14 -16.18 -1.18
N VAL A 345 -28.78 -15.21 -0.33
CA VAL A 345 -29.60 -14.90 0.85
C VAL A 345 -30.91 -14.30 0.33
N GLU A 346 -31.97 -15.11 0.32
CA GLU A 346 -33.30 -14.67 -0.06
C GLU A 346 -33.66 -13.44 0.76
N LYS A 347 -33.77 -12.30 0.07
CA LYS A 347 -34.22 -11.01 0.60
C LYS A 347 -35.38 -11.13 1.61
N PRO A 348 -36.43 -11.95 1.39
CA PRO A 348 -37.50 -12.11 2.38
C PRO A 348 -37.05 -12.65 3.74
N ILE A 349 -36.07 -13.57 3.80
CA ILE A 349 -35.59 -14.13 5.08
C ILE A 349 -34.77 -13.09 5.86
N PHE A 350 -33.93 -12.34 5.15
CA PHE A 350 -33.14 -11.28 5.75
C PHE A 350 -34.02 -10.11 6.22
N ASP A 351 -34.99 -9.70 5.40
CA ASP A 351 -35.95 -8.65 5.75
C ASP A 351 -36.83 -9.08 6.93
N ALA A 352 -37.27 -10.34 6.98
CA ALA A 352 -38.02 -10.90 8.11
C ALA A 352 -37.19 -10.89 9.41
N SER A 353 -35.93 -11.27 9.32
CA SER A 353 -34.99 -11.28 10.47
C SER A 353 -34.72 -9.86 10.98
N LEU A 354 -34.55 -8.90 10.07
CA LEU A 354 -34.34 -7.49 10.43
C LEU A 354 -35.60 -6.84 11.02
N GLN A 355 -36.79 -7.13 10.49
CA GLN A 355 -38.05 -6.65 11.06
C GLN A 355 -38.27 -7.20 12.47
N GLN A 356 -37.94 -8.47 12.70
CA GLN A 356 -38.04 -9.09 14.03
C GLN A 356 -37.12 -8.43 15.07
N ILE A 357 -35.94 -7.96 14.67
CA ILE A 357 -34.98 -7.30 15.57
C ILE A 357 -35.34 -5.83 15.78
N TRP A 358 -35.80 -5.14 14.73
CA TRP A 358 -35.90 -3.68 14.77
C TRP A 358 -37.26 -3.18 15.23
N HIS A 359 -38.41 -3.61 14.71
CA HIS A 359 -39.72 -3.14 15.21
C HIS A 359 -40.76 -4.28 15.14
N GLU A 360 -41.29 -4.71 16.29
CA GLU A 360 -42.47 -5.59 16.36
C GLU A 360 -43.70 -4.84 15.83
N ARG A 361 -43.85 -4.75 14.50
CA ARG A 361 -45.11 -4.30 13.93
C ARG A 361 -46.12 -5.42 14.13
N LYS A 362 -46.99 -5.21 15.12
CA LYS A 362 -48.04 -6.15 15.49
C LYS A 362 -49.30 -5.83 14.72
N ILE A 363 -49.67 -6.69 13.78
CA ILE A 363 -50.93 -6.60 13.06
C ILE A 363 -51.97 -7.38 13.85
N THR A 364 -53.04 -6.70 14.25
CA THR A 364 -54.13 -7.33 15.00
C THR A 364 -55.35 -7.42 14.10
N ALA A 365 -55.87 -8.62 13.89
CA ALA A 365 -57.02 -8.89 13.03
C ALA A 365 -58.06 -9.73 13.76
N ASN A 366 -59.34 -9.51 13.49
CA ASN A 366 -60.43 -10.18 14.19
C ASN A 366 -60.77 -11.56 13.58
N GLY A 367 -60.21 -11.89 12.42
CA GLY A 367 -60.43 -13.17 11.76
C GLY A 367 -59.48 -13.39 10.59
N ALA A 368 -59.54 -14.60 10.01
CA ALA A 368 -58.68 -14.98 8.89
C ALA A 368 -58.96 -14.17 7.60
N SER A 369 -60.22 -13.75 7.38
CA SER A 369 -60.61 -12.91 6.24
C SER A 369 -59.95 -11.52 6.29
N GLU A 370 -59.96 -10.89 7.46
CA GLU A 370 -59.31 -9.58 7.67
C GLU A 370 -57.78 -9.68 7.49
N LEU A 371 -57.19 -10.84 7.82
CA LEU A 371 -55.78 -11.09 7.56
C LEU A 371 -55.43 -11.18 6.07
N LEU A 372 -56.31 -11.85 5.31
CA LEU A 372 -56.14 -12.03 3.87
C LEU A 372 -56.23 -10.69 3.14
N GLU A 373 -57.06 -9.77 3.61
CA GLU A 373 -57.18 -8.41 3.07
C GLU A 373 -55.99 -7.51 3.47
N GLN A 374 -55.46 -7.67 4.68
CA GLN A 374 -54.33 -6.87 5.17
C GLN A 374 -52.98 -7.26 4.57
N HIS A 375 -52.84 -8.46 4.00
CA HIS A 375 -51.62 -8.98 3.37
C HIS A 375 -50.35 -8.72 4.22
N PRO A 376 -50.23 -9.31 5.42
CA PRO A 376 -49.08 -9.08 6.30
C PRO A 376 -47.78 -9.48 5.61
N ASN A 377 -46.74 -8.66 5.80
CA ASN A 377 -45.42 -8.93 5.24
C ASN A 377 -44.71 -10.01 6.07
N ILE A 378 -43.76 -10.71 5.43
CA ILE A 378 -42.93 -11.74 6.08
C ILE A 378 -42.14 -11.09 7.23
N GLY A 379 -42.31 -11.61 8.44
CA GLY A 379 -41.68 -11.09 9.67
C GLY A 379 -42.58 -10.25 10.57
N GLU A 380 -43.79 -9.85 10.12
CA GLU A 380 -44.74 -9.11 10.96
C GLU A 380 -45.47 -10.04 11.95
N LYS A 381 -45.66 -9.57 13.19
CA LYS A 381 -46.29 -10.36 14.26
C LYS A 381 -47.80 -10.25 14.14
N VAL A 382 -48.44 -11.34 13.74
CA VAL A 382 -49.90 -11.39 13.59
C VAL A 382 -50.56 -11.84 14.89
N VAL A 383 -51.56 -11.08 15.37
CA VAL A 383 -52.37 -11.44 16.53
C VAL A 383 -53.84 -11.46 16.16
N LEU A 384 -54.45 -12.64 16.26
CA LEU A 384 -55.87 -12.82 16.03
C LEU A 384 -56.66 -12.50 17.31
N SER A 385 -57.45 -11.43 17.30
CA SER A 385 -58.29 -10.96 18.43
C SER A 385 -59.74 -11.46 18.38
N GLY A 386 -60.08 -12.30 17.41
CA GLY A 386 -61.41 -12.87 17.26
C GLY A 386 -61.78 -13.86 18.36
N HIS A 387 -63.09 -14.01 18.61
CA HIS A 387 -63.63 -15.06 19.46
C HIS A 387 -63.31 -16.43 18.85
N ARG A 388 -62.68 -17.31 19.63
CA ARG A 388 -62.44 -18.69 19.22
C ARG A 388 -63.78 -19.39 19.09
N GLN A 389 -64.20 -19.68 17.86
CA GLN A 389 -65.32 -20.57 17.63
C GLN A 389 -64.84 -22.00 17.92
N CYS A 390 -65.12 -22.48 19.12
CA CYS A 390 -64.99 -23.90 19.41
C CYS A 390 -66.29 -24.56 18.97
N LEU A 391 -66.21 -25.41 17.95
CA LEU A 391 -67.36 -26.19 17.53
C LEU A 391 -67.58 -27.26 18.60
N LYS A 392 -68.75 -27.21 19.23
CA LYS A 392 -69.24 -28.35 20.01
C LYS A 392 -69.65 -29.40 18.98
N THR A 393 -68.87 -30.45 18.83
CA THR A 393 -69.24 -31.56 17.94
C THR A 393 -70.57 -32.12 18.42
N GLU A 394 -71.55 -32.17 17.53
CA GLU A 394 -72.82 -32.85 17.80
C GLU A 394 -72.54 -34.28 18.26
N LYS A 395 -73.28 -34.74 19.28
CA LYS A 395 -73.08 -36.03 19.92
C LYS A 395 -73.04 -37.14 18.88
N ASN A 396 -71.85 -37.59 18.52
CA ASN A 396 -71.70 -38.88 17.87
C ASN A 396 -72.19 -39.92 18.87
N HIS A 397 -73.19 -40.69 18.47
CA HIS A 397 -74.05 -41.53 19.30
C HIS A 397 -73.34 -42.70 20.02
N TRP A 398 -72.01 -42.72 20.02
CA TRP A 398 -71.23 -43.91 20.35
C TRP A 398 -70.20 -43.80 21.45
N ASP A 399 -69.85 -42.63 21.99
CA ASP A 399 -69.06 -42.57 23.22
C ASP A 399 -69.35 -41.26 23.97
N GLY A 400 -69.71 -41.39 25.26
CA GLY A 400 -70.25 -40.32 26.12
C GLY A 400 -69.28 -39.21 26.53
N PHE A 401 -68.41 -38.75 25.63
CA PHE A 401 -67.51 -37.63 25.86
C PHE A 401 -67.82 -36.46 24.91
N ASP A 402 -68.26 -35.33 25.48
CA ASP A 402 -68.35 -34.06 24.77
C ASP A 402 -66.92 -33.55 24.48
N SER A 403 -66.34 -33.92 23.33
CA SER A 403 -65.05 -33.36 22.90
C SER A 403 -65.26 -31.97 22.29
N VAL A 404 -64.74 -30.93 22.93
CA VAL A 404 -64.72 -29.58 22.36
C VAL A 404 -63.51 -29.45 21.44
N LEU A 405 -63.75 -29.38 20.13
CA LEU A 405 -62.70 -29.22 19.12
C LEU A 405 -62.52 -27.72 18.83
N CYS A 406 -61.55 -27.10 19.50
CA CYS A 406 -61.16 -25.74 19.16
C CYS A 406 -60.14 -25.80 18.01
N GLN A 407 -60.54 -25.40 16.80
CA GLN A 407 -59.63 -25.30 15.67
C GLN A 407 -58.52 -24.27 15.99
N ARG A 408 -57.27 -24.73 15.92
CA ARG A 408 -56.08 -23.87 16.00
C ARG A 408 -55.69 -23.56 14.55
N PHE A 409 -55.83 -22.31 14.12
CA PHE A 409 -55.39 -21.92 12.79
C PHE A 409 -53.85 -21.89 12.75
N TYR A 410 -53.26 -22.76 11.94
CA TYR A 410 -51.86 -22.68 11.56
C TYR A 410 -51.81 -22.02 10.19
N LEU A 411 -51.15 -20.86 10.08
CA LEU A 411 -50.70 -20.37 8.78
C LEU A 411 -49.59 -21.32 8.32
N LEU A 412 -49.89 -22.21 7.38
CA LEU A 412 -48.87 -23.01 6.73
C LEU A 412 -48.07 -22.10 5.81
N ASP A 413 -46.80 -21.88 6.16
CA ASP A 413 -45.85 -21.06 5.40
C ASP A 413 -45.49 -21.63 4.01
N HIS A 414 -46.02 -22.80 3.62
CA HIS A 414 -45.74 -23.38 2.31
C HIS A 414 -46.97 -24.03 1.68
N ALA A 415 -47.29 -23.54 0.48
CA ALA A 415 -48.16 -24.11 -0.55
C ALA A 415 -49.67 -24.08 -0.29
N LEU A 416 -50.40 -23.48 -1.24
CA LEU A 416 -51.83 -23.68 -1.48
C LEU A 416 -52.19 -25.17 -1.48
N PRO A 417 -53.16 -25.62 -0.67
CA PRO A 417 -54.12 -26.60 -1.11
C PRO A 417 -55.43 -25.87 -1.39
N THR A 418 -55.91 -26.01 -2.62
CA THR A 418 -57.31 -25.73 -2.98
C THR A 418 -58.25 -26.36 -1.94
N LEU A 419 -58.91 -25.52 -1.15
CA LEU A 419 -60.10 -25.90 -0.39
C LEU A 419 -61.21 -26.16 -1.41
N SER A 420 -61.45 -27.44 -1.71
CA SER A 420 -62.70 -27.85 -2.34
C SER A 420 -63.82 -27.71 -1.31
N VAL A 421 -64.78 -26.86 -1.62
CA VAL A 421 -66.07 -26.79 -0.92
C VAL A 421 -66.83 -28.05 -1.34
N PRO A 422 -67.29 -28.92 -0.42
CA PRO A 422 -68.27 -29.93 -0.80
C PRO A 422 -69.59 -29.21 -1.11
N ASP A 423 -70.11 -29.48 -2.30
CA ASP A 423 -71.43 -29.03 -2.73
C ASP A 423 -72.46 -29.27 -1.64
N SER A 424 -73.24 -28.23 -1.36
CA SER A 424 -74.48 -28.30 -0.60
C SER A 424 -75.40 -29.33 -1.23
N VAL A 425 -75.73 -30.38 -0.48
CA VAL A 425 -77.00 -31.10 -0.62
C VAL A 425 -77.99 -30.42 0.29
N GLU A 426 -78.81 -29.54 -0.29
CA GLU A 426 -80.26 -29.53 -0.13
C GLU A 426 -80.90 -28.84 -1.34
#